data_AF-A0A2V2R8P5-F1
#
_entry.id   AF-A0A2V2R8P5-F1
#
_cell.length_a   1.000
_cell.length_b   1.000
_cell.length_c   1.000
_cell.angle_alpha   90.00
_cell.angle_beta   90.00
_cell.angle_gamma   90.00
#
_symmetry.space_group_name_H-M   'P 1'
#
loop_
_entity.id
_entity.type
_entity.pdbx_description
1 polymer ?
#
loop_
_entity_poly.entity_id
_entity_poly.type
_entity_poly.pdbx_seq_one_letter_code
_entity_poly.pdbx_strand_id
1 'polypeptide(L)'
;MENFEQLGAFYLGKPYDLKTGATKPGIVLYDPLDLVTHAVCVGMTGSGKTRLCIALLEEAAIDGIHAIVIDPKGDLAVCFRPFPT
;
A
#
# COMPACT_ATOMS: atom_id res chain seq x y z
N MET A 1 -18.80 5.49 11.05
CA MET A 1 -17.35 5.33 10.90
C MET A 1 -17.16 3.84 10.70
N GLU A 2 -16.99 3.39 9.46
CA GLU A 2 -16.72 1.97 9.20
C GLU A 2 -15.42 1.62 9.94
N ASN A 3 -15.41 0.51 10.65
CA ASN A 3 -14.29 0.13 11.51
C ASN A 3 -13.26 -0.58 10.62
N PHE A 4 -12.11 0.05 10.38
CA PHE A 4 -11.17 -0.33 9.31
C PHE A 4 -10.06 -1.27 9.76
N GLU A 5 -9.79 -1.34 11.06
CA GLU A 5 -8.79 -2.26 11.60
C GLU A 5 -9.41 -3.64 11.82
N GLN A 6 -9.63 -4.34 10.71
CA GLN A 6 -9.73 -5.80 10.76
C GLN A 6 -8.33 -6.34 10.56
N LEU A 7 -7.77 -7.00 11.59
CA LEU A 7 -6.52 -7.74 11.46
C LEU A 7 -6.56 -8.62 10.21
N GLY A 8 -5.58 -8.44 9.30
CA GLY A 8 -5.45 -9.26 8.10
C GLY A 8 -6.11 -8.72 6.84
N ALA A 9 -6.32 -7.40 6.72
CA ALA A 9 -6.74 -6.77 5.46
C ALA A 9 -5.98 -5.45 5.22
N PHE A 10 -5.29 -5.35 4.09
CA PHE A 10 -4.52 -4.16 3.73
C PHE A 10 -5.42 -3.09 3.12
N TYR A 11 -5.37 -1.87 3.65
CA TYR A 11 -6.07 -0.74 3.05
C TYR A 11 -5.33 -0.20 1.81
N LEU A 12 -6.00 -0.18 0.65
CA LEU A 12 -5.45 0.32 -0.63
C LEU A 12 -6.02 1.67 -1.07
N GLY A 13 -6.99 2.22 -0.34
CA GLY A 13 -7.60 3.51 -0.68
C GLY A 13 -9.11 3.44 -0.84
N LYS A 14 -9.62 4.23 -1.80
CA LYS A 14 -11.05 4.38 -2.07
C LYS A 14 -11.38 4.00 -3.51
N PRO A 15 -12.59 3.51 -3.80
CA PRO A 15 -12.99 3.26 -5.18
C PRO A 15 -12.96 4.56 -5.98
N TYR A 16 -12.47 4.49 -7.23
CA TYR A 16 -12.34 5.64 -8.11
C TYR A 16 -13.25 5.48 -9.33
N ASP A 17 -14.07 6.48 -9.63
CA ASP A 17 -14.92 6.50 -10.82
C ASP A 17 -14.16 7.11 -12.01
N LEU A 18 -13.87 6.29 -13.02
CA LEU A 18 -13.22 6.75 -14.23
C LEU A 18 -14.11 7.64 -15.11
N LYS A 19 -15.44 7.55 -14.99
CA LYS A 19 -16.38 8.34 -15.80
C LYS A 19 -16.55 9.75 -15.25
N THR A 20 -16.62 9.88 -13.92
CA THR A 20 -16.83 11.17 -13.25
C THR A 20 -15.52 11.81 -12.77
N GLY A 21 -14.41 11.06 -12.79
CA GLY A 21 -13.11 11.52 -12.31
C GLY A 21 -13.06 11.73 -10.79
N ALA A 22 -14.01 11.15 -10.05
CA ALA A 22 -14.18 11.39 -8.62
C ALA A 22 -14.01 10.10 -7.80
N THR A 23 -13.56 10.26 -6.55
CA THR A 23 -13.57 9.16 -5.58
C THR A 23 -15.00 8.87 -5.15
N LYS A 24 -15.33 7.58 -4.98
CA LYS A 24 -16.61 7.12 -4.45
C LYS A 24 -16.50 6.91 -2.94
N PRO A 25 -17.62 6.98 -2.20
CA PRO A 25 -17.68 6.48 -0.84
C PRO A 25 -17.35 4.98 -0.79
N GLY A 26 -16.75 4.55 0.31
CA GLY A 26 -16.27 3.18 0.53
C GLY A 26 -14.74 3.11 0.65
N ILE A 27 -14.27 1.91 0.96
CA ILE A 27 -12.85 1.57 1.12
C ILE A 27 -12.50 0.39 0.21
N VAL A 28 -11.25 0.34 -0.23
CA VAL A 28 -10.69 -0.82 -0.93
C VAL A 28 -9.79 -1.53 0.06
N LEU A 29 -10.22 -2.71 0.49
CA LEU A 29 -9.43 -3.62 1.31
C LEU A 29 -8.91 -4.75 0.42
N TYR A 30 -7.69 -5.19 0.71
CA TYR A 30 -6.96 -6.20 -0.04
C TYR A 30 -6.51 -7.31 0.90
N ASP A 31 -6.69 -8.57 0.49
CA ASP A 31 -6.30 -9.73 1.29
C ASP A 31 -4.78 -9.96 1.13
N PRO A 32 -3.98 -9.80 2.20
CA PRO A 32 -2.54 -10.01 2.13
C PRO A 32 -2.17 -11.47 1.81
N LEU A 33 -3.07 -12.44 2.00
CA LEU A 33 -2.83 -13.83 1.62
C LEU A 33 -2.65 -14.00 0.11
N ASP A 34 -3.18 -13.10 -0.71
CA ASP A 34 -2.91 -13.13 -2.16
C ASP A 34 -1.42 -12.91 -2.47
N LEU A 35 -0.70 -12.15 -1.63
CA LEU A 35 0.73 -11.84 -1.83
C LEU A 35 1.66 -13.04 -1.63
N VAL A 36 1.19 -14.13 -1.02
CA VAL A 36 1.99 -15.36 -0.85
C VAL A 36 2.22 -16.07 -2.19
N THR A 37 1.48 -15.69 -3.23
CA THR A 37 1.57 -16.26 -4.58
C THR A 37 2.42 -15.42 -5.55
N HIS A 38 3.11 -14.39 -5.05
CA HIS A 38 3.87 -13.37 -5.79
C HIS A 38 2.98 -12.29 -6.41
N ALA A 39 3.46 -11.04 -6.38
CA ALA A 39 2.81 -9.89 -7.00
C ALA A 39 3.81 -9.11 -7.88
N VAL A 40 3.29 -8.43 -8.90
CA VAL A 40 4.10 -7.55 -9.76
C VAL A 40 3.41 -6.21 -9.93
N CYS A 41 4.15 -5.13 -9.68
CA CYS A 41 3.68 -3.75 -9.89
C CYS A 41 4.31 -3.19 -11.18
N VAL A 42 3.50 -2.97 -12.23
CA VAL A 42 3.96 -2.47 -13.54
C VAL A 42 3.39 -1.07 -13.81
N GLY A 43 4.17 -0.22 -14.48
CA GLY A 43 3.75 1.14 -14.85
C GLY A 43 4.94 2.06 -15.13
N MET A 44 4.68 3.24 -15.69
CA MET A 44 5.71 4.24 -16.02
C MET A 44 6.15 5.05 -14.79
N THR A 45 7.23 5.82 -14.89
CA THR A 45 7.62 6.78 -13.85
C THR A 45 6.48 7.75 -13.56
N GLY A 46 6.22 8.04 -12.29
CA GLY A 46 5.09 8.89 -11.87
C GLY A 46 3.75 8.18 -11.73
N SER A 47 3.65 6.88 -12.09
CA SER A 47 2.39 6.12 -11.97
C SER A 47 2.00 5.71 -10.54
N GLY A 48 2.80 6.07 -9.54
CA GLY A 48 2.52 5.74 -8.14
C GLY A 48 2.98 4.35 -7.66
N LYS A 49 3.72 3.56 -8.44
CA LYS A 49 4.22 2.22 -8.01
C LYS A 49 4.94 2.25 -6.66
N THR A 50 5.88 3.18 -6.49
CA THR A 50 6.64 3.31 -5.23
C THR A 50 5.71 3.62 -4.06
N ARG A 51 4.73 4.50 -4.25
CA ARG A 51 3.72 4.85 -3.23
C ARG A 51 2.85 3.64 -2.88
N LEU A 52 2.46 2.84 -3.88
CA LEU A 52 1.72 1.61 -3.67
C LEU A 52 2.53 0.60 -2.84
N CYS A 53 3.81 0.39 -3.17
CA CYS A 53 4.67 -0.49 -2.37
C CYS A 53 4.86 0.01 -0.93
N ILE A 54 5.00 1.32 -0.73
CA ILE A 54 5.09 1.91 0.62
C ILE A 54 3.80 1.64 1.40
N ALA A 55 2.63 1.87 0.81
CA ALA A 55 1.35 1.60 1.46
C ALA A 55 1.24 0.12 1.86
N LEU A 56 1.59 -0.81 0.97
CA LEU A 56 1.61 -2.24 1.30
C LEU A 56 2.55 -2.57 2.47
N LEU A 57 3.72 -1.95 2.53
CA LEU A 57 4.68 -2.14 3.62
C LEU A 57 4.21 -1.52 4.94
N GLU A 58 3.52 -0.39 4.89
CA GLU A 58 2.92 0.25 6.07
C GLU A 58 1.82 -0.63 6.67
N GLU A 59 0.90 -1.14 5.85
CA GLU A 59 -0.17 -2.06 6.28
C GLU A 59 0.41 -3.38 6.82
N ALA A 60 1.42 -3.94 6.14
CA ALA A 60 2.14 -5.11 6.63
C ALA A 60 2.79 -4.87 8.01
N ALA A 61 3.38 -3.70 8.22
CA ALA A 61 3.99 -3.35 9.50
C ALA A 61 2.95 -3.19 10.63
N ILE A 62 1.77 -2.62 10.32
CA ILE A 62 0.64 -2.51 11.26
C ILE A 62 0.16 -3.90 11.68
N ASP A 63 0.06 -4.83 10.75
CA ASP A 63 -0.33 -6.23 11.00
C ASP A 63 0.80 -7.09 11.62
N GLY A 64 1.98 -6.51 11.89
CA GLY A 64 3.12 -7.21 12.46
C GLY A 64 3.81 -8.20 11.50
N ILE A 65 3.56 -8.06 10.19
CA ILE A 65 4.18 -8.87 9.14
C ILE A 65 5.58 -8.31 8.84
N HIS A 66 6.59 -9.16 9.00
CA HIS A 66 7.97 -8.80 8.69
C HIS A 66 8.22 -8.75 7.18
N ALA A 67 8.90 -7.70 6.72
CA ALA A 67 9.25 -7.51 5.32
C ALA A 67 10.76 -7.31 5.14
N ILE A 68 11.32 -7.90 4.08
CA ILE A 68 12.66 -7.61 3.59
C ILE A 68 12.51 -6.85 2.27
N VAL A 69 13.09 -5.65 2.20
CA VAL A 69 12.98 -4.78 1.03
C VAL A 69 14.36 -4.63 0.38
N ILE A 70 14.47 -5.03 -0.88
CA ILE A 70 15.66 -4.79 -1.71
C ILE A 70 15.35 -3.60 -2.61
N ASP A 71 15.92 -2.45 -2.27
CA ASP A 71 15.64 -1.20 -2.97
C ASP A 71 16.93 -0.58 -3.54
N PRO A 72 17.28 -0.88 -4.79
CA PRO A 72 18.47 -0.30 -5.42
C PRO A 72 18.32 1.19 -5.71
N LYS A 73 17.08 1.72 -5.69
CA LYS A 73 16.80 3.13 -5.99
C LYS A 73 16.82 3.99 -4.73
N GLY A 74 16.51 3.41 -3.58
CA GLY A 74 16.54 4.06 -2.26
C GLY A 74 15.27 4.84 -1.91
N ASP A 75 14.19 4.70 -2.70
CA ASP A 75 12.95 5.46 -2.52
C ASP A 75 11.95 4.80 -1.56
N LEU A 76 12.03 3.48 -1.36
CA LEU A 76 11.13 2.69 -0.50
C LEU A 76 11.53 2.77 0.98
N ALA A 77 12.83 2.80 1.27
CA ALA A 77 13.34 2.84 2.64
C ALA A 77 13.14 4.20 3.34
N VAL A 78 12.73 5.24 2.59
CA VAL A 78 12.48 6.59 3.13
C VAL A 78 11.39 6.59 4.20
N CYS A 79 10.38 5.73 4.09
CA CYS A 79 9.28 5.64 5.06
C CYS A 79 9.77 5.31 6.49
N PHE A 80 10.83 4.52 6.62
CA PHE A 80 11.36 4.07 7.91
C PHE A 80 12.41 5.01 8.52
N ARG A 81 12.68 6.16 7.89
CA ARG A 81 13.64 7.11 8.45
C ARG A 81 12.96 7.92 9.56
N PRO A 82 13.47 7.90 10.81
CA PRO A 82 12.97 8.80 11.83
C PRO A 82 13.15 10.24 11.32
N PHE A 83 12.09 11.04 11.37
CA PHE A 83 12.19 12.46 11.10
C PHE A 83 13.21 13.08 12.07
N PRO A 84 14.13 13.95 11.60
CA PRO A 84 14.99 14.67 12.52
C PRO A 84 14.11 15.52 13.44
N THR A 85 14.23 15.28 14.74
CA THR A 85 13.74 16.18 15.80
C THR A 85 14.44 17.51 15.75
#